data_AF-A0A524JJW2-F1
#
_entry.id   AF-A0A524JJW2-F1
#
_cell.length_a   1.000
_cell.length_b   1.000
_cell.length_c   1.000
_cell.angle_alpha   90.00
_cell.angle_beta   90.00
_cell.angle_gamma   90.00
#
_symmetry.space_group_name_H-M   'P 1'
#
loop_
_entity.id
_entity.type
_entity.pdbx_description
1 polymer ?
#
loop_
_entity_poly.entity_id
_entity_poly.type
_entity_poly.pdbx_seq_one_letter_code
_entity_poly.pdbx_strand_id
1 'polypeptide(L)'
;MNRNGHDARSAMMKKLRDIDFSVSPFIVIWEITQACDLACRHCRAEAIDWRDPRELTTEEGLDLIDQVHSMGAQIMVLTGGDPAKRGDIFDLIRHGSELGLRMAT
;
A
#
# COMPACT_ATOMS: atom_id res chain seq x y z
N MET A 1 -32.05 -10.98 3.21
CA MET A 1 -30.56 -10.98 3.08
C MET A 1 -30.21 -10.90 1.60
N ASN A 2 -29.43 -9.89 1.19
CA ASN A 2 -29.27 -9.49 -0.22
C ASN A 2 -28.31 -10.43 -0.98
N ARG A 3 -28.79 -11.11 -2.04
CA ARG A 3 -28.04 -12.09 -2.85
C ARG A 3 -26.71 -11.55 -3.41
N ASN A 4 -26.68 -10.26 -3.72
CA ASN A 4 -25.50 -9.58 -4.27
C ASN A 4 -24.28 -9.59 -3.32
N GLY A 5 -24.50 -9.61 -2.00
CA GLY A 5 -23.41 -9.66 -1.01
C GLY A 5 -22.81 -11.06 -0.84
N HIS A 6 -23.58 -12.11 -1.14
CA HIS A 6 -23.11 -13.49 -1.08
C HIS A 6 -22.20 -13.82 -2.27
N ASP A 7 -22.56 -13.34 -3.46
CA ASP A 7 -21.82 -13.61 -4.70
C ASP A 7 -20.46 -12.92 -4.74
N ALA A 8 -20.37 -11.67 -4.27
CA ALA A 8 -19.10 -10.94 -4.17
C ALA A 8 -18.12 -11.59 -3.18
N ARG A 9 -18.60 -12.08 -2.03
CA ARG A 9 -17.76 -12.82 -1.06
C ARG A 9 -17.27 -14.14 -1.62
N SER A 10 -18.14 -14.86 -2.34
CA SER A 10 -17.79 -16.12 -2.99
C SER A 10 -16.70 -15.94 -4.06
N ALA A 11 -16.82 -14.89 -4.89
CA ALA A 11 -15.82 -14.54 -5.89
C ALA A 11 -14.46 -14.16 -5.26
N MET A 12 -14.47 -13.36 -4.19
CA MET A 12 -13.25 -13.01 -3.45
C MET A 12 -12.59 -14.23 -2.80
N MET A 13 -13.37 -15.13 -2.19
CA MET A 13 -12.86 -16.38 -1.61
C MET A 13 -12.31 -17.33 -2.67
N LYS A 14 -12.87 -17.34 -3.87
CA LYS A 14 -12.29 -18.08 -5.00
C LYS A 14 -10.95 -17.48 -5.41
N LYS A 15 -10.90 -16.17 -5.63
CA LYS A 15 -9.66 -15.46 -5.96
C LYS A 15 -8.56 -15.71 -4.94
N LEU A 16 -8.88 -15.67 -3.64
CA LEU A 16 -7.94 -15.98 -2.55
C LEU A 16 -7.39 -17.42 -2.57
N ARG A 17 -8.21 -18.41 -2.95
CA ARG A 17 -7.77 -19.80 -3.07
C ARG A 17 -6.83 -20.04 -4.25
N ASP A 18 -6.91 -19.17 -5.26
CA ASP A 18 -6.13 -19.28 -6.49
C ASP A 18 -4.79 -18.53 -6.39
N ILE A 19 -4.49 -17.84 -5.27
CA ILE A 19 -3.22 -17.15 -5.05
C ILE A 19 -2.16 -18.13 -4.55
N ASP A 20 -1.07 -18.22 -5.30
CA ASP A 20 0.14 -18.91 -4.86
C ASP A 20 1.06 -17.92 -4.10
N PHE A 21 1.02 -18.01 -2.77
CA PHE A 21 1.81 -17.17 -1.88
C PHE A 21 3.33 -17.42 -1.97
N SER A 22 3.76 -18.50 -2.63
CA SER A 22 5.19 -18.75 -2.85
C SER A 22 5.77 -17.90 -3.99
N VAL A 23 4.91 -17.38 -4.87
CA VAL A 23 5.32 -16.58 -6.03
C VAL A 23 4.78 -15.15 -6.02
N SER A 24 3.66 -14.88 -5.33
CA SER A 24 3.03 -13.56 -5.32
C SER A 24 2.61 -13.15 -3.90
N PRO A 25 3.03 -11.96 -3.42
CA PRO A 25 2.59 -11.46 -2.13
C PRO A 25 1.12 -11.03 -2.21
N PHE A 26 0.29 -11.44 -1.24
CA PHE A 26 -1.08 -10.94 -1.20
C PHE A 26 -1.17 -9.47 -0.78
N ILE A 27 -0.35 -9.08 0.20
CA ILE A 27 -0.26 -7.72 0.73
C ILE A 27 1.19 -7.27 0.65
N VAL A 28 1.40 -6.05 0.15
CA VAL A 28 2.66 -5.31 0.30
C VAL A 28 2.43 -4.14 1.24
N ILE A 29 3.33 -3.95 2.19
CA ILE A 29 3.29 -2.86 3.16
C ILE A 29 4.54 -2.01 2.91
N TRP A 30 4.35 -0.76 2.50
CA TRP A 30 5.44 0.17 2.20
C TRP A 30 5.44 1.31 3.21
N GLU A 31 6.54 1.44 3.96
CA GLU A 31 6.83 2.64 4.74
C GLU A 31 7.26 3.77 3.81
N ILE A 32 6.29 4.59 3.40
CA ILE A 32 6.47 5.56 2.33
C ILE A 32 7.28 6.77 2.76
N THR A 33 7.31 7.04 4.07
CA THR A 33 8.07 8.09 4.72
C THR A 33 8.28 7.77 6.20
N GLN A 34 9.37 8.24 6.79
CA GLN A 34 9.54 8.24 8.26
C GLN A 34 9.01 9.52 8.92
N ALA A 35 8.61 10.52 8.15
CA ALA A 35 8.08 11.78 8.67
C ALA A 35 6.75 11.55 9.43
N CYS A 36 6.62 12.09 10.64
CA CYS A 36 5.40 12.07 11.45
C CYS A 36 5.44 13.19 12.50
N ASP A 37 4.34 13.93 12.68
CA ASP A 37 4.28 15.03 13.66
C ASP A 37 4.31 14.55 15.13
N LEU A 38 4.08 13.26 15.40
CA LEU A 38 4.03 12.72 16.75
C LEU A 38 5.37 12.13 17.23
N ALA A 39 6.20 11.59 16.32
CA ALA A 39 7.50 10.95 16.62
C ALA A 39 7.51 10.12 17.92
N CYS A 40 6.54 9.20 18.05
CA CYS A 40 6.25 8.50 19.31
C CYS A 40 7.42 7.63 19.79
N ARG A 41 7.67 7.59 21.11
CA ARG A 41 8.72 6.72 21.72
C ARG A 41 8.57 5.23 21.42
N HIS A 42 7.33 4.77 21.18
CA HIS A 42 7.01 3.37 20.91
C HIS A 42 6.75 3.13 19.41
N CYS A 43 7.18 4.05 18.53
CA CYS A 43 6.89 3.99 17.11
C CYS A 43 7.59 2.80 16.45
N ARG A 44 6.83 1.95 15.75
CA ARG A 44 7.37 0.83 14.98
C ARG A 44 8.27 1.30 13.83
N ALA A 45 7.92 2.41 13.20
CA ALA A 45 8.64 2.97 12.04
C ALA A 45 9.79 3.90 12.43
N GLU A 46 10.08 4.02 13.74
CA GLU A 46 11.10 4.93 14.26
C GLU A 46 10.95 6.35 13.69
N ALA A 47 9.69 6.82 13.64
CA ALA A 47 9.33 8.04 12.94
C ALA A 47 10.02 9.28 13.52
N ILE A 48 10.37 10.20 12.63
CA ILE A 48 11.00 11.48 12.90
C ILE A 48 10.11 12.61 12.37
N ASP A 49 10.39 13.86 12.72
CA ASP A 49 9.55 15.03 12.38
C ASP A 49 9.78 15.59 10.96
N TRP A 50 10.77 15.07 10.23
CA TRP A 50 11.06 15.48 8.85
C TRP A 50 11.19 14.30 7.89
N ARG A 51 10.98 14.57 6.61
CA ARG A 51 11.18 13.60 5.53
C ARG A 51 12.66 13.45 5.22
N ASP A 52 13.20 12.23 5.20
CA ASP A 52 14.60 12.03 4.83
C ASP A 52 14.77 12.31 3.32
N PRO A 53 15.77 13.11 2.91
CA PRO A 53 16.01 13.42 1.49
C PRO A 53 16.39 12.19 0.64
N ARG A 54 16.72 11.06 1.27
CA ARG A 54 17.02 9.78 0.60
C ARG A 54 15.79 8.89 0.42
N GLU A 55 14.63 9.27 0.93
CA GLU A 55 13.38 8.58 0.63
C GLU A 55 13.02 8.68 -0.86
N LEU A 56 12.39 7.63 -1.40
CA LEU A 56 12.00 7.54 -2.81
C LEU A 56 11.26 8.80 -3.28
N THR A 57 11.70 9.36 -4.39
CA THR A 57 11.00 10.43 -5.12
C THR A 57 9.60 9.97 -5.57
N THR A 58 8.80 10.90 -6.10
CA THR A 58 7.49 10.56 -6.66
C THR A 58 7.62 9.57 -7.82
N GLU A 59 8.57 9.79 -8.73
CA GLU A 59 8.80 8.91 -9.88
C GLU A 59 9.21 7.50 -9.45
N GLU A 60 10.16 7.38 -8.52
CA GLU A 60 10.54 6.08 -7.96
C GLU A 60 9.41 5.40 -7.19
N GLY A 61 8.54 6.19 -6.53
CA GLY A 61 7.36 5.68 -5.84
C GLY A 61 6.30 5.11 -6.79
N LEU A 62 6.09 5.77 -7.94
CA LEU A 62 5.19 5.28 -8.99
C LEU A 62 5.75 4.00 -9.62
N ASP A 63 7.05 3.97 -9.93
CA ASP A 63 7.72 2.76 -10.45
C ASP A 63 7.65 1.59 -9.46
N LEU A 64 7.83 1.85 -8.15
CA LEU A 64 7.64 0.82 -7.12
C LEU A 64 6.22 0.25 -7.13
N ILE A 65 5.19 1.08 -7.32
CA ILE A 65 3.80 0.62 -7.41
C ILE A 65 3.61 -0.27 -8.65
N ASP A 66 4.21 0.08 -9.79
CA ASP A 66 4.17 -0.74 -11.01
C ASP A 66 4.84 -2.10 -10.78
N GLN A 67 6.00 -2.11 -10.12
CA GLN A 67 6.69 -3.35 -9.75
C GLN A 67 5.82 -4.21 -8.84
N VAL A 68 5.21 -3.63 -7.79
CA VAL A 68 4.32 -4.33 -6.86
C VAL A 68 3.10 -4.91 -7.59
N HIS A 69 2.50 -4.15 -8.51
CA HIS A 69 1.41 -4.64 -9.35
C HIS A 69 1.85 -5.82 -10.22
N SER A 70 3.02 -5.73 -10.84
CA SER A 70 3.57 -6.78 -11.70
C SER A 70 3.86 -8.10 -10.96
N MET A 71 4.15 -8.02 -9.65
CA MET A 71 4.30 -9.20 -8.78
C MET A 71 2.97 -9.92 -8.50
N GLY A 72 1.82 -9.37 -8.92
CA GLY A 72 0.50 -9.93 -8.67
C GLY A 72 -0.11 -9.57 -7.32
N ALA A 73 0.43 -8.54 -6.64
CA ALA A 73 -0.10 -8.10 -5.36
C ALA A 73 -1.56 -7.66 -5.45
N GLN A 74 -2.32 -7.89 -4.38
CA GLN A 74 -3.75 -7.53 -4.34
C GLN A 74 -4.00 -6.28 -3.52
N ILE A 75 -3.20 -6.06 -2.47
CA ILE A 75 -3.37 -4.97 -1.52
C ILE A 75 -2.01 -4.29 -1.32
N MET A 76 -2.02 -2.96 -1.36
CA MET A 76 -0.87 -2.14 -1.02
C MET A 76 -1.24 -1.21 0.13
N VAL A 77 -0.51 -1.33 1.24
CA VAL A 77 -0.69 -0.53 2.44
C VAL A 77 0.43 0.51 2.50
N LEU A 78 0.06 1.78 2.42
CA LEU A 78 0.97 2.91 2.57
C LEU A 78 1.05 3.26 4.05
N THR A 79 2.24 3.19 4.63
CA THR A 79 2.47 3.37 6.08
C THR A 79 3.82 4.06 6.31
N GLY A 80 4.44 3.87 7.48
CA GLY A 80 5.71 4.47 7.90
C GLY A 80 5.50 5.29 9.16
N GLY A 81 5.92 6.56 9.11
CA GLY A 81 5.42 7.59 9.99
C GLY A 81 3.96 7.90 9.70
N ASP A 82 3.65 9.12 9.31
CA ASP A 82 2.34 9.48 8.80
C ASP A 82 2.40 9.63 7.26
N PRO A 83 1.74 8.74 6.47
CA PRO A 83 1.68 8.85 5.01
C PRO A 83 1.25 10.23 4.51
N ALA A 84 0.42 10.97 5.27
CA ALA A 84 -0.04 12.30 4.90
C ALA A 84 1.08 13.36 4.92
N LYS A 85 2.27 13.05 5.45
CA LYS A 85 3.45 13.93 5.38
C LYS A 85 4.06 13.99 3.98
N ARG A 86 3.70 13.09 3.08
CA ARG A 86 4.07 13.17 1.66
C ARG A 86 3.07 14.01 0.88
N GLY A 87 3.57 15.04 0.18
CA GLY A 87 2.73 15.89 -0.67
C GLY A 87 2.15 15.19 -1.91
N ASP A 88 2.76 14.08 -2.33
CA ASP A 88 2.39 13.26 -3.50
C ASP A 88 1.51 12.05 -3.14
N ILE A 89 1.02 11.94 -1.91
CA ILE A 89 0.30 10.75 -1.43
C ILE A 89 -0.94 10.40 -2.27
N PHE A 90 -1.70 11.41 -2.70
CA PHE A 90 -2.89 11.18 -3.53
C PHE A 90 -2.56 10.70 -4.94
N ASP A 91 -1.40 11.09 -5.48
CA ASP A 91 -0.93 10.63 -6.79
C ASP A 91 -0.56 9.15 -6.73
N LEU A 92 0.16 8.74 -5.67
CA LEU A 92 0.52 7.34 -5.41
C LEU A 92 -0.74 6.47 -5.20
N ILE A 93 -1.70 6.92 -4.39
CA ILE A 93 -2.97 6.19 -4.15
C ILE A 93 -3.75 6.04 -5.45
N ARG A 94 -3.85 7.10 -6.25
CA ARG A 94 -4.58 7.09 -7.51
C ARG A 94 -3.95 6.14 -8.52
N HIS A 95 -2.63 6.23 -8.71
CA HIS A 95 -1.89 5.35 -9.61
C HIS A 95 -2.10 3.87 -9.27
N GLY A 96 -1.90 3.49 -8.00
CA GLY A 96 -2.12 2.10 -7.57
C GLY A 96 -3.58 1.66 -7.75
N SER A 97 -4.54 2.55 -7.48
CA SER A 97 -5.97 2.25 -7.69
C SER A 97 -6.32 2.04 -9.17
N GLU A 98 -5.73 2.82 -10.08
CA GLU A 98 -5.91 2.70 -11.53
C GLU A 98 -5.34 1.38 -12.08
N LEU A 99 -4.26 0.87 -11.49
CA LEU A 99 -3.73 -0.47 -11.75
C LEU A 99 -4.58 -1.60 -11.15
N GLY A 100 -5.60 -1.28 -10.36
CA GLY A 100 -6.47 -2.25 -9.70
C GLY A 100 -5.93 -2.83 -8.40
N LEU A 101 -4.89 -2.23 -7.82
CA LEU A 101 -4.50 -2.52 -6.44
C LEU A 101 -5.55 -1.98 -5.48
N ARG A 102 -5.84 -2.75 -4.42
CA ARG A 102 -6.59 -2.20 -3.30
C ARG A 102 -5.63 -1.39 -2.42
N MET A 103 -5.75 -0.07 -2.52
CA MET A 103 -4.96 0.85 -1.71
C MET A 103 -5.53 1.00 -0.30
N ALA A 104 -4.65 1.06 0.69
CA ALA A 104 -4.97 1.33 2.09
C ALA A 104 -3.88 2.21 2.71
N THR A 105 -4.26 2.97 3.73
CA THR A 105 -3.40 3.79 4.58
C THR A 105 -3.82 3.60 6.02
#